data_AF-A0A7D5JTC1-F1
#
_entry.id   AF-A0A7D5JTC1-F1
#
_cell.length_a   1.000
_cell.length_b   1.000
_cell.length_c   1.000
_cell.angle_alpha   90.00
_cell.angle_beta   90.00
_cell.angle_gamma   90.00
#
_symmetry.space_group_name_H-M   'P 1'
#
loop_
_entity.id
_entity.type
_entity.pdbx_description
1 polymer ?
#
loop_
_entity_poly.entity_id
_entity_poly.type
_entity_poly.pdbx_seq_one_letter_code
_entity_poly.pdbx_strand_id
1 'polypeptide(L)'
;MTPDYNLFYYSIATVLLPLKTYKDLSQLEDLKANLKNVGGVYGFINITDGKQYIGSSLNLYERLTDHIKGVSSNIRLQRSIAKHGLNNFNIVIYYYHIDPAVLLT
;
A
#
# COMPACT_ATOMS: atom_id res chain seq x y z
N MET A 1 28.30 -37.13 -0.61
CA MET A 1 27.83 -35.92 -1.32
C MET A 1 26.45 -35.60 -0.77
N THR A 2 26.36 -34.68 0.18
CA THR A 2 25.08 -34.19 0.71
C THR A 2 24.54 -33.15 -0.26
N PRO A 3 23.24 -33.15 -0.61
CA PRO A 3 22.68 -32.08 -1.41
C PRO A 3 22.83 -30.76 -0.67
N ASP A 4 23.34 -29.73 -1.33
CA ASP A 4 23.40 -28.38 -0.76
C ASP A 4 22.01 -27.75 -0.84
N TYR A 5 21.19 -28.00 0.18
CA TYR A 5 19.85 -27.47 0.31
C TYR A 5 19.81 -25.94 0.47
N ASN A 6 20.96 -25.27 0.64
CA ASN A 6 21.01 -23.81 0.82
C ASN A 6 20.79 -23.03 -0.49
N LEU A 7 20.95 -23.65 -1.66
CA LEU A 7 20.77 -22.96 -2.95
C LEU A 7 19.30 -22.76 -3.35
N PHE A 8 18.36 -23.55 -2.81
CA PHE A 8 16.92 -23.40 -3.12
C PHE A 8 16.20 -22.36 -2.23
N TYR A 9 16.77 -22.00 -1.08
CA TYR A 9 16.13 -21.04 -0.16
C TYR A 9 16.31 -19.56 -0.55
N TYR A 10 17.18 -19.25 -1.52
CA TYR A 10 17.52 -17.86 -1.88
C TYR A 10 16.81 -17.29 -3.13
N SER A 11 15.87 -17.99 -3.78
CA SER A 11 15.32 -17.59 -5.09
C SER A 11 13.84 -17.20 -5.13
N ILE A 12 13.16 -17.06 -3.99
CA ILE A 12 11.89 -16.35 -3.95
C ILE A 12 11.91 -15.37 -2.78
N ALA A 13 12.63 -14.26 -2.94
CA ALA A 13 12.17 -13.03 -2.30
C ALA A 13 10.70 -12.92 -2.69
N THR A 14 9.80 -13.21 -1.76
CA THR A 14 8.39 -13.37 -2.04
C THR A 14 7.93 -12.02 -2.55
N VAL A 15 7.77 -11.90 -3.87
CA VAL A 15 7.27 -10.66 -4.45
C VAL A 15 5.87 -10.54 -3.87
N LEU A 16 5.69 -9.61 -2.94
CA LEU A 16 4.40 -9.29 -2.37
C LEU A 16 3.55 -8.76 -3.52
N LEU A 17 2.78 -9.66 -4.13
CA LEU A 17 1.86 -9.30 -5.18
C LEU A 17 0.68 -8.56 -4.54
N PRO A 18 0.37 -7.34 -5.00
CA PRO A 18 -0.77 -6.61 -4.46
C PRO A 18 -2.06 -7.35 -4.82
N LEU A 19 -2.97 -7.48 -3.84
CA LEU A 19 -4.32 -8.01 -4.05
C LEU A 19 -5.15 -7.09 -4.95
N LYS A 20 -4.90 -5.78 -4.87
CA LYS A 20 -5.55 -4.77 -5.69
C LYS A 20 -4.62 -3.59 -5.94
N THR A 21 -4.70 -3.02 -7.15
CA THR A 21 -3.95 -1.82 -7.54
C THR A 21 -4.89 -0.78 -8.12
N TYR A 22 -4.78 0.45 -7.63
CA TYR A 22 -5.45 1.64 -8.12
C TYR A 22 -4.40 2.53 -8.78
N LYS A 23 -4.46 2.65 -10.11
CA LYS A 23 -3.46 3.38 -10.91
C LYS A 23 -3.82 4.85 -11.15
N ASP A 24 -5.12 5.14 -11.16
CA ASP A 24 -5.63 6.48 -11.35
C ASP A 24 -6.49 6.87 -10.16
N LEU A 25 -6.03 7.88 -9.43
CA LEU A 25 -6.67 8.39 -8.22
C LEU A 25 -7.87 9.30 -8.52
N SER A 26 -8.22 9.48 -9.80
CA SER A 26 -9.53 10.02 -10.21
C SER A 26 -10.71 9.14 -9.76
N GLN A 27 -10.46 7.86 -9.43
CA GLN A 27 -11.46 6.88 -9.00
C GLN A 27 -11.71 6.88 -7.48
N LEU A 28 -11.88 8.06 -6.88
CA LEU A 28 -12.07 8.17 -5.43
C LEU A 28 -13.34 7.45 -4.94
N GLU A 29 -14.38 7.40 -5.78
CA GLU A 29 -15.62 6.66 -5.48
C GLU A 29 -15.39 5.15 -5.39
N ASP A 30 -14.50 4.59 -6.22
CA ASP A 30 -14.15 3.16 -6.16
C ASP A 30 -13.34 2.83 -4.91
N LEU A 31 -12.49 3.75 -4.44
CA LEU A 31 -11.80 3.59 -3.16
C LEU A 31 -12.81 3.53 -2.01
N LYS A 32 -13.79 4.44 -2.01
CA LYS A 32 -14.84 4.49 -0.99
C LYS A 32 -15.70 3.23 -0.98
N ALA A 33 -16.17 2.80 -2.15
CA ALA A 33 -17.04 1.64 -2.27
C ALA A 33 -16.37 0.34 -1.78
N ASN A 34 -15.05 0.22 -1.99
CA ASN A 34 -14.32 -1.02 -1.71
C ASN A 34 -13.59 -1.04 -0.36
N LEU A 35 -13.24 0.11 0.20
CA LEU A 35 -12.29 0.19 1.33
C LEU A 35 -12.84 0.89 2.57
N LYS A 36 -14.08 1.38 2.53
CA LYS A 36 -14.73 1.97 3.71
C LYS A 36 -15.03 0.88 4.74
N ASN A 37 -14.67 1.12 6.00
CA ASN A 37 -14.82 0.16 7.11
C ASN A 37 -14.07 -1.17 6.89
N VAL A 38 -13.04 -1.15 6.03
CA VAL A 38 -12.16 -2.28 5.78
C VAL A 38 -10.78 -1.90 6.31
N GLY A 39 -10.22 -2.72 7.19
CA GLY A 39 -8.85 -2.57 7.68
C GLY A 39 -7.87 -3.31 6.79
N GLY A 40 -6.57 -3.03 6.93
CA GLY A 40 -5.55 -3.77 6.19
C GLY A 40 -4.19 -3.08 6.05
N VAL A 41 -3.41 -3.56 5.09
CA VAL A 41 -2.08 -3.06 4.72
C VAL A 41 -2.13 -2.55 3.28
N TYR A 42 -1.64 -1.33 3.09
CA TYR A 42 -1.63 -0.63 1.81
C TYR A 42 -0.24 -0.07 1.50
N GLY A 43 -0.05 0.37 0.26
CA GLY A 43 1.13 1.15 -0.10
C GLY A 43 0.87 2.20 -1.18
N PHE A 44 1.76 3.19 -1.22
CA PHE A 44 1.88 4.17 -2.29
C PHE A 44 3.18 3.88 -3.04
N ILE A 45 3.09 3.49 -4.30
CA ILE A 45 4.24 3.18 -5.15
C ILE A 45 4.43 4.34 -6.14
N ASN A 46 5.58 5.02 -6.05
CA ASN A 46 5.97 6.01 -7.04
C ASN A 46 6.36 5.31 -8.36
N ILE A 47 5.64 5.60 -9.44
CA ILE A 47 5.87 4.96 -10.74
C ILE A 47 7.16 5.44 -11.41
N THR A 48 7.71 6.58 -11.00
CA THR A 48 8.94 7.14 -11.56
C THR A 48 10.18 6.40 -11.09
N ASP A 49 10.26 6.05 -9.80
CA ASP A 49 11.47 5.47 -9.19
C ASP A 49 11.24 4.14 -8.47
N GLY A 50 10.00 3.63 -8.47
CA GLY A 50 9.62 2.37 -7.85
C GLY A 50 9.63 2.40 -6.32
N LYS A 51 9.96 3.53 -5.67
CA LYS A 51 9.99 3.61 -4.22
C LYS A 51 8.58 3.52 -3.65
N GLN A 52 8.52 2.94 -2.46
CA GLN A 52 7.26 2.60 -1.84
C GLN A 52 7.17 3.12 -0.41
N TYR A 53 6.00 3.69 -0.08
CA TYR A 53 5.53 3.83 1.29
C TYR A 53 4.55 2.70 1.58
N ILE A 54 4.67 2.06 2.74
CA ILE A 54 3.75 1.03 3.23
C ILE A 54 3.17 1.51 4.55
N GLY A 55 1.87 1.31 4.73
CA GLY A 55 1.17 1.59 5.98
C GLY A 55 0.06 0.59 6.25
N SER A 56 -0.47 0.63 7.46
CA SER A 56 -1.63 -0.15 7.90
C SER A 56 -2.69 0.77 8.52
N SER A 57 -3.95 0.33 8.53
CA SER A 57 -5.06 1.05 9.15
C SER A 57 -6.24 0.12 9.40
N LEU A 58 -7.02 0.38 10.46
CA LEU A 58 -8.33 -0.25 10.68
C LEU A 58 -9.41 0.25 9.70
N ASN A 59 -9.19 1.41 9.07
CA ASN A 59 -10.03 1.94 8.01
C ASN A 59 -9.14 2.46 6.87
N LEU A 60 -9.04 1.66 5.81
CA LEU A 60 -8.19 1.94 4.65
C LEU A 60 -8.67 3.17 3.89
N TYR A 61 -9.97 3.32 3.63
CA TYR A 61 -10.48 4.48 2.90
C TYR A 61 -10.15 5.80 3.58
N GLU A 62 -10.38 5.91 4.89
CA GLU A 62 -10.06 7.12 5.66
C GLU A 62 -8.57 7.42 5.62
N ARG A 63 -7.74 6.41 5.88
CA ARG A 63 -6.27 6.58 5.91
C ARG A 63 -5.69 6.98 4.56
N LEU A 64 -6.16 6.37 3.48
CA LEU A 64 -5.74 6.72 2.12
C LEU A 64 -6.19 8.13 1.76
N THR A 65 -7.41 8.52 2.13
CA THR A 65 -7.94 9.87 1.91
C THR A 65 -7.12 10.93 2.66
N ASP A 66 -6.74 10.65 3.90
CA ASP A 66 -5.85 11.51 4.70
C ASP A 66 -4.51 11.73 3.99
N HIS A 67 -3.88 10.66 3.50
CA HIS A 67 -2.65 10.77 2.71
C HIS A 67 -2.86 11.57 1.42
N ILE A 68 -3.93 11.33 0.67
CA ILE A 68 -4.26 12.06 -0.57
C ILE A 68 -4.46 13.55 -0.30
N LYS A 69 -5.12 13.90 0.81
CA LYS A 69 -5.41 15.29 1.22
C LYS A 69 -4.24 15.97 1.95
N GLY A 70 -3.19 15.23 2.29
CA GLY A 70 -2.08 15.79 3.08
C GLY A 70 -2.35 15.93 4.58
N VAL A 71 -3.44 15.35 5.10
CA VAL A 71 -3.84 15.44 6.51
C VAL A 71 -3.30 14.23 7.27
N SER A 72 -2.79 14.42 8.50
CA SER A 72 -2.33 13.32 9.39
C SER A 72 -1.49 12.24 8.66
N SER A 73 -0.52 12.69 7.87
CA SER A 73 0.22 11.85 6.92
C SER A 73 1.68 11.66 7.33
N ASN A 74 2.33 10.68 6.71
CA ASN A 74 3.77 10.53 6.81
C ASN A 74 4.49 11.64 6.02
N ILE A 75 5.40 12.37 6.69
CA ILE A 75 6.10 13.51 6.08
C ILE A 75 6.98 13.11 4.88
N ARG A 76 7.54 11.91 4.85
CA ARG A 76 8.36 11.43 3.72
C ARG A 76 7.49 11.15 2.51
N LEU A 77 6.33 10.51 2.71
CA LEU A 77 5.34 10.32 1.66
C LEU A 77 4.88 11.68 1.10
N GLN A 78 4.51 12.64 1.96
CA GLN A 78 4.06 13.96 1.50
C GLN A 78 5.14 14.72 0.72
N ARG A 79 6.41 14.67 1.16
CA ARG A 79 7.52 15.25 0.40
C ARG A 79 7.69 14.59 -0.97
N SER A 80 7.48 13.27 -1.06
CA SER A 80 7.54 12.56 -2.33
C SER A 80 6.38 12.93 -3.25
N ILE A 81 5.16 13.04 -2.73
CA ILE A 81 3.97 13.48 -3.48
C ILE A 81 4.16 14.92 -3.95
N ALA A 82 4.68 15.83 -3.12
CA ALA A 82 4.96 17.20 -3.52
C ALA A 82 6.01 17.29 -4.63
N LYS A 83 7.04 16.42 -4.60
CA LYS A 83 8.10 16.40 -5.61
C LYS A 83 7.65 15.80 -6.95
N HIS A 84 6.85 14.74 -6.91
CA HIS A 84 6.53 13.94 -8.10
C HIS A 84 5.12 14.15 -8.62
N GLY A 85 4.21 14.73 -7.84
CA GLY A 85 2.78 14.79 -8.15
C GLY A 85 2.07 13.48 -7.80
N LEU A 86 0.83 13.60 -7.30
CA LEU A 86 0.02 12.45 -6.87
C LEU A 86 -0.32 11.49 -8.02
N ASN A 87 -0.43 12.00 -9.25
CA ASN A 87 -0.66 11.23 -10.48
C ASN A 87 0.50 10.28 -10.84
N ASN A 88 1.66 10.42 -10.20
CA ASN A 88 2.79 9.50 -10.33
C ASN A 88 2.80 8.42 -9.25
N PHE A 89 1.69 8.17 -8.56
CA PHE A 89 1.58 7.13 -7.54
C PHE A 89 0.45 6.15 -7.85
N ASN A 90 0.74 4.86 -7.73
CA ASN A 90 -0.26 3.82 -7.60
C ASN A 90 -0.54 3.54 -6.13
N ILE A 91 -1.82 3.37 -5.77
CA ILE A 91 -2.19 2.79 -4.47
C ILE A 91 -2.34 1.28 -4.62
N VAL A 92 -1.75 0.53 -3.70
CA VAL A 92 -1.83 -0.93 -3.67
C VAL A 92 -2.37 -1.42 -2.35
N ILE A 93 -3.16 -2.49 -2.38
CA ILE A 93 -3.64 -3.19 -1.20
C ILE A 93 -2.95 -4.55 -1.15
N TYR A 94 -2.27 -4.84 -0.04
CA TYR A 94 -1.56 -6.12 0.17
C TYR A 94 -2.35 -7.10 1.02
N TYR A 95 -3.16 -6.56 1.92
CA TYR A 95 -3.96 -7.33 2.86
C TYR A 95 -5.17 -6.50 3.27
N TYR A 96 -6.32 -7.14 3.49
CA TYR A 96 -7.48 -6.49 4.07
C TYR A 96 -8.29 -7.43 4.96
N HIS A 97 -9.03 -6.86 5.91
CA HIS A 97 -9.94 -7.55 6.82
C HIS A 97 -11.14 -6.66 7.16
N ILE A 98 -12.23 -7.28 7.58
CA ILE A 98 -13.44 -6.59 8.07
C ILE A 98 -13.54 -6.71 9.60
N ASP A 99 -12.87 -7.70 10.19
CA ASP A 99 -12.89 -7.92 11.64
C ASP A 99 -12.16 -6.80 12.38
N PRO A 100 -12.84 -5.98 13.20
CA PRO A 100 -12.22 -4.90 13.94
C PRO A 100 -11.28 -5.37 15.06
N ALA A 101 -11.30 -6.66 15.42
CA ALA A 101 -10.41 -7.23 16.43
C ALA A 101 -9.00 -7.53 15.91
N VAL A 102 -8.78 -7.45 14.60
CA VAL A 102 -7.44 -7.61 14.01
C VAL A 102 -6.56 -6.45 14.44
N LEU A 103 -5.45 -6.78 15.10
CA LEU A 103 -4.44 -5.82 15.52
C LEU A 103 -3.46 -5.57 14.37
N LEU A 104 -3.43 -4.32 13.90
CA LEU A 104 -2.43 -3.82 12.97
C LEU A 104 -1.46 -2.95 13.78
N THR A 105 -0.32 -3.51 14.15
CA THR A 105 0.76 -2.81 14.89
C THR A 105 1.89 -2.41 13.96
#